data_AF-A0A7C5QRA7-F1
#
_entry.id   AF-A0A7C5QRA7-F1
#
_cell.length_a   1.000
_cell.length_b   1.000
_cell.length_c   1.000
_cell.angle_alpha   90.00
_cell.angle_beta   90.00
_cell.angle_gamma   90.00
#
_symmetry.space_group_name_H-M   'P 1'
#
loop_
_entity.id
_entity.type
_entity.pdbx_description
1 polymer ?
#
loop_
_entity_poly.entity_id
_entity_poly.type
_entity_poly.pdbx_seq_one_letter_code
_entity_poly.pdbx_strand_id
1 'polypeptide(L)'
;MQHLLKRLSILLFSALALAGSTPLFAQKSFPVRHWGIGVGNHPTYTGLRFNSVDRNVKLLRGINITMWPPRSFDEHTGDFYGLGLGLPVAMGPENCYGISLGLLATGAVEEMAGIQLGGLATGANKAFGINIGGLAVAGGETLAGLNIGGLAAGAGSRLYGVNIGGLVAATGEEMAGISIGGFVAGAGRNVRGISIAGLFMGAGRQASGLNVGGLAVGAGTSLWGINAAGLVVGAAEDAFGLNIGGLALGAGRQLAGVNIAGLGVAAPQISGLTVGGAVGAIHVNGVVVAPLFVWVTSHELADITRDCPAFTGLAISPVTFIDGQMTGVAIGLFNYAKKLRGVQIGLLNYNGSNRPGLRWLPLFN
;
A
#
# COMPACT_ATOMS: atom_id res chain seq x y z
N MET A 1 -11.17 10.03 16.43
CA MET A 1 -9.91 9.32 16.77
C MET A 1 -8.67 9.94 16.13
N GLN A 2 -8.71 10.41 14.87
CA GLN A 2 -7.59 11.12 14.21
C GLN A 2 -7.17 12.44 14.90
N HIS A 3 -8.12 13.17 15.51
CA HIS A 3 -7.79 14.37 16.30
C HIS A 3 -7.10 14.07 17.64
N LEU A 4 -7.26 12.86 18.20
CA LEU A 4 -6.60 12.47 19.44
C LEU A 4 -5.13 12.08 19.21
N LEU A 5 -4.84 11.38 18.10
CA LEU A 5 -3.46 11.06 17.72
C LEU A 5 -2.65 12.31 17.31
N LYS A 6 -3.25 13.26 16.58
CA LYS A 6 -2.64 14.56 16.30
C LYS A 6 -2.35 15.34 17.60
N ARG A 7 -3.25 15.31 18.58
CA ARG A 7 -3.04 15.99 19.87
C ARG A 7 -1.99 15.29 20.73
N LEU A 8 -1.89 13.96 20.68
CA LEU A 8 -0.91 13.19 21.45
C LEU A 8 0.52 13.39 20.90
N SER A 9 0.70 13.45 19.58
CA SER A 9 2.00 13.77 18.96
C SER A 9 2.43 15.21 19.25
N ILE A 10 1.48 16.16 19.25
CA ILE A 10 1.73 17.56 19.62
C ILE A 10 2.05 17.70 21.11
N LEU A 11 1.39 16.94 22.00
CA LEU A 11 1.64 16.93 23.45
C LEU A 11 3.00 16.31 23.81
N LEU A 12 3.42 15.25 23.11
CA LEU A 12 4.74 14.64 23.34
C LEU A 12 5.88 15.57 22.90
N PHE A 13 5.67 16.34 21.81
CA PHE A 13 6.63 17.34 21.32
C PHE A 13 6.68 18.59 22.22
N SER A 14 5.55 19.02 22.76
CA SER A 14 5.46 20.20 23.64
C SER A 14 5.93 19.92 25.08
N ALA A 15 5.72 18.71 25.60
CA ALA A 15 6.28 18.33 26.92
C ALA A 15 7.82 18.28 26.92
N LEU A 16 8.45 17.95 25.78
CA LEU A 16 9.91 17.98 25.64
C LEU A 16 10.47 19.40 25.50
N ALA A 17 9.66 20.36 25.01
CA ALA A 17 10.05 21.76 24.83
C ALA A 17 10.08 22.59 26.13
N LEU A 18 9.48 22.10 27.23
CA LEU A 18 9.36 22.85 28.48
C LEU A 18 10.51 22.63 29.49
N ALA A 19 11.39 21.65 29.27
CA ALA A 19 12.36 21.24 30.29
C ALA A 19 13.73 21.97 30.26
N GLY A 20 13.99 22.88 29.31
CA GLY A 20 15.30 23.56 29.28
C GLY A 20 15.37 24.79 28.39
N SER A 21 15.23 25.98 28.99
CA SER A 21 15.72 27.21 28.34
C SER A 21 15.99 28.31 29.36
N THR A 22 17.24 28.44 29.80
CA THR A 22 17.78 29.71 30.28
C THR A 22 18.18 30.58 29.08
N PRO A 23 17.95 31.89 29.08
CA PRO A 23 18.30 32.76 27.95
C PRO A 23 19.80 33.04 27.98
N LEU A 24 20.54 32.54 26.99
CA LEU A 24 21.99 32.79 26.87
C LEU A 24 22.38 33.32 25.47
N PHE A 25 22.97 34.51 25.50
CA PHE A 25 24.03 35.09 24.66
C PHE A 25 23.77 35.90 23.38
N ALA A 26 24.68 36.88 23.25
CA ALA A 26 24.79 37.95 22.27
C ALA A 26 25.11 37.48 20.85
N GLN A 27 24.61 38.21 19.86
CA GLN A 27 24.87 37.99 18.43
C GLN A 27 26.27 38.49 18.05
N LYS A 28 27.15 37.61 17.57
CA LYS A 28 28.51 37.98 17.14
C LYS A 28 28.88 37.22 15.86
N SER A 29 29.27 37.94 14.81
CA SER A 29 29.68 37.37 13.53
C SER A 29 31.09 37.84 13.14
N PHE A 30 31.92 36.96 12.60
CA PHE A 30 33.27 37.22 12.09
C PHE A 30 33.48 36.51 10.75
N PRO A 31 34.05 37.13 9.70
CA PRO A 31 34.60 38.48 9.60
C PRO A 31 33.58 39.55 9.18
N VAL A 32 32.38 39.20 8.71
CA VAL A 32 31.33 40.15 8.30
C VAL A 32 29.94 39.70 8.76
N ARG A 33 28.99 40.64 8.90
CA ARG A 33 27.63 40.38 9.42
C ARG A 33 26.81 39.34 8.62
N HIS A 34 27.19 39.06 7.37
CA HIS A 34 26.46 38.19 6.45
C HIS A 34 27.29 37.02 5.90
N TRP A 35 28.60 36.98 6.19
CA TRP A 35 29.47 35.92 5.69
C TRP A 35 30.57 35.57 6.71
N GLY A 36 30.85 34.26 6.89
CA GLY A 36 31.92 33.77 7.76
C GLY A 36 31.48 32.78 8.83
N ILE A 37 32.00 32.96 10.04
CA ILE A 37 31.64 32.26 11.27
C ILE A 37 30.71 33.16 12.12
N GLY A 38 29.46 32.75 12.28
CA GLY A 38 28.41 33.50 12.97
C GLY A 38 27.92 32.78 14.22
N VAL A 39 27.75 33.50 15.33
CA VAL A 39 27.13 33.01 16.57
C VAL A 39 25.84 33.80 16.82
N GLY A 40 24.72 33.08 16.89
CA GLY A 40 23.40 33.61 17.17
C GLY A 40 22.45 33.65 15.97
N ASN A 41 21.31 34.33 16.17
CA ASN A 41 20.23 34.37 15.20
C ASN A 41 20.46 35.44 14.10
N HIS A 42 20.78 35.01 12.89
CA HIS A 42 21.02 35.89 11.73
C HIS A 42 20.01 35.56 10.61
N PRO A 43 19.09 36.48 10.24
CA PRO A 43 18.08 36.21 9.21
C PRO A 43 18.64 35.90 7.82
N THR A 44 19.77 36.51 7.45
CA THR A 44 20.47 36.22 6.18
C THR A 44 21.95 36.01 6.45
N TYR A 45 22.44 34.79 6.18
CA TYR A 45 23.83 34.43 6.50
C TYR A 45 24.40 33.38 5.54
N THR A 46 25.69 33.51 5.22
CA THR A 46 26.43 32.53 4.42
C THR A 46 27.70 32.10 5.14
N GLY A 47 27.89 30.81 5.44
CA GLY A 47 29.10 30.30 6.08
C GLY A 47 28.81 29.29 7.19
N LEU A 48 29.64 29.29 8.23
CA LEU A 48 29.49 28.45 9.42
C LEU A 48 28.71 29.22 10.48
N ARG A 49 27.61 28.66 10.96
CA ARG A 49 26.75 29.30 11.96
C ARG A 49 26.51 28.39 13.15
N PHE A 50 26.67 28.95 14.34
CA PHE A 50 26.27 28.33 15.60
C PHE A 50 25.09 29.10 16.16
N ASN A 51 24.01 28.39 16.46
CA ASN A 51 22.81 29.03 16.97
C ASN A 51 22.15 28.19 18.07
N SER A 52 21.60 28.87 19.08
CA SER A 52 20.81 28.21 20.10
C SER A 52 19.38 27.96 19.61
N VAL A 53 18.76 28.96 18.95
CA VAL A 53 17.38 28.88 18.42
C VAL A 53 17.27 29.67 17.12
N ASP A 54 16.86 29.03 16.03
CA ASP A 54 16.59 29.68 14.74
C ASP A 54 15.24 30.40 14.78
N ARG A 55 15.21 31.71 14.49
CA ARG A 55 13.96 32.49 14.43
C ARG A 55 13.94 33.42 13.23
N ASN A 56 12.85 33.41 12.46
CA ASN A 56 12.63 34.34 11.34
C ASN A 56 13.81 34.38 10.36
N VAL A 57 14.34 33.20 10.04
CA VAL A 57 15.38 33.05 9.02
C VAL A 57 14.77 33.43 7.67
N LYS A 58 15.56 34.01 6.77
CA LYS A 58 15.15 34.32 5.39
C LYS A 58 15.95 33.47 4.42
N LEU A 59 17.27 33.47 4.57
CA LEU A 59 18.16 32.71 3.72
C LEU A 59 19.44 32.35 4.47
N LEU A 60 19.71 31.06 4.57
CA LEU A 60 20.92 30.53 5.19
C LEU A 60 21.65 29.62 4.20
N ARG A 61 22.94 29.87 3.99
CA ARG A 61 23.78 29.06 3.09
C ARG A 61 25.03 28.58 3.84
N GLY A 62 25.32 27.29 3.84
CA GLY A 62 26.53 26.74 4.46
C GLY A 62 26.25 25.74 5.60
N ILE A 63 27.03 25.80 6.66
CA ILE A 63 26.94 24.85 7.79
C ILE A 63 26.20 25.53 8.94
N ASN A 64 25.10 24.94 9.41
CA ASN A 64 24.32 25.46 10.53
C ASN A 64 24.27 24.45 11.67
N ILE A 65 24.72 24.85 12.85
CA ILE A 65 24.64 24.06 14.08
C ILE A 65 23.58 24.70 14.97
N THR A 66 22.44 24.03 15.15
CA THR A 66 21.30 24.54 15.94
C THR A 66 21.01 23.63 17.13
N MET A 67 20.79 24.21 18.30
CA MET A 67 20.43 23.41 19.49
C MET A 67 18.93 23.13 19.58
N TRP A 68 18.09 24.17 19.57
CA TRP A 68 16.66 24.04 19.84
C TRP A 68 15.78 24.60 18.71
N PRO A 69 14.62 23.97 18.43
CA PRO A 69 13.62 24.54 17.55
C PRO A 69 12.98 25.80 18.17
N PRO A 70 12.51 26.75 17.35
CA PRO A 70 11.73 27.89 17.83
C PRO A 70 10.39 27.49 18.43
N ARG A 71 9.82 28.36 19.28
CA ARG A 71 8.61 28.08 20.06
C ARG A 71 7.32 28.17 19.23
N SER A 72 7.32 29.00 18.18
CA SER A 72 6.15 29.16 17.29
C SER A 72 6.45 28.59 15.90
N PHE A 73 5.44 27.98 15.29
CA PHE A 73 5.51 27.55 13.89
C PHE A 73 5.73 28.75 12.95
N ASP A 74 5.19 29.93 13.28
CA ASP A 74 5.35 31.16 12.49
C ASP A 74 6.79 31.70 12.46
N GLU A 75 7.66 31.21 13.34
CA GLU A 75 9.08 31.60 13.39
C GLU A 75 9.97 30.78 12.43
N HIS A 76 9.42 29.71 11.82
CA HIS A 76 10.10 28.90 10.81
C HIS A 76 9.84 29.48 9.43
N THR A 77 10.57 30.54 9.07
CA THR A 77 10.49 31.15 7.74
C THR A 77 11.77 30.92 6.94
N GLY A 78 11.67 30.97 5.62
CA GLY A 78 12.82 31.09 4.71
C GLY A 78 13.50 29.79 4.32
N ASP A 79 14.66 29.91 3.66
CA ASP A 79 15.34 28.78 3.04
C ASP A 79 16.71 28.50 3.65
N PHE A 80 17.04 27.22 3.83
CA PHE A 80 18.37 26.75 4.19
C PHE A 80 18.97 25.90 3.08
N TYR A 81 20.21 26.20 2.69
CA TYR A 81 21.00 25.44 1.73
C TYR A 81 22.34 25.03 2.34
N GLY A 82 22.53 23.74 2.65
CA GLY A 82 23.83 23.21 3.08
C GLY A 82 23.76 22.09 4.10
N LEU A 83 24.62 22.14 5.13
CA LEU A 83 24.78 21.09 6.14
C LEU A 83 24.22 21.55 7.50
N GLY A 84 23.08 20.99 7.91
CA GLY A 84 22.45 21.24 9.21
C GLY A 84 22.84 20.18 10.24
N LEU A 85 23.29 20.61 11.42
CA LEU A 85 23.61 19.75 12.57
C LEU A 85 22.74 20.18 13.77
N GLY A 86 21.92 19.28 14.28
CA GLY A 86 20.91 19.57 15.31
C GLY A 86 21.16 18.88 16.65
N LEU A 87 21.15 19.65 17.74
CA LEU A 87 21.42 19.19 19.12
C LEU A 87 20.37 19.70 20.14
N PRO A 88 19.19 19.07 20.30
CA PRO A 88 18.88 17.71 19.84
C PRO A 88 18.24 17.61 18.46
N VAL A 89 17.64 18.67 17.92
CA VAL A 89 16.84 18.59 16.68
C VAL A 89 17.41 19.51 15.61
N ALA A 90 17.59 18.99 14.40
CA ALA A 90 17.90 19.81 13.23
C ALA A 90 16.57 20.26 12.60
N MET A 91 15.81 21.10 13.31
CA MET A 91 14.69 21.84 12.70
C MET A 91 15.28 23.09 12.07
N GLY A 92 15.30 23.11 10.74
CA GLY A 92 15.72 24.28 10.00
C GLY A 92 14.57 25.26 9.76
N PRO A 93 14.76 26.24 8.86
CA PRO A 93 13.71 27.14 8.41
C PRO A 93 12.60 26.42 7.61
N GLU A 94 11.69 27.17 7.01
CA GLU A 94 10.53 26.65 6.26
C GLU A 94 10.93 25.55 5.26
N ASN A 95 12.01 25.79 4.50
CA ASN A 95 12.58 24.85 3.54
C ASN A 95 14.05 24.53 3.84
N CYS A 96 14.41 23.25 3.74
CA CYS A 96 15.76 22.75 4.01
C CYS A 96 16.30 21.92 2.84
N TYR A 97 17.32 22.43 2.16
CA TYR A 97 17.99 21.81 1.03
C TYR A 97 19.42 21.40 1.40
N GLY A 98 19.75 20.12 1.29
CA GLY A 98 21.10 19.59 1.54
C GLY A 98 21.11 18.44 2.54
N ILE A 99 22.07 18.44 3.46
CA ILE A 99 22.28 17.36 4.42
C ILE A 99 21.88 17.85 5.81
N SER A 100 20.98 17.14 6.49
CA SER A 100 20.56 17.43 7.86
C SER A 100 20.81 16.23 8.76
N LEU A 101 21.59 16.42 9.84
CA LEU A 101 21.86 15.42 10.87
C LEU A 101 21.30 15.92 12.21
N GLY A 102 20.38 15.17 12.80
CA GLY A 102 19.79 15.52 14.09
C GLY A 102 19.92 14.37 15.09
N LEU A 103 20.40 14.67 16.30
CA LEU A 103 20.57 13.66 17.35
C LEU A 103 19.26 12.95 17.70
N LEU A 104 18.16 13.70 17.80
CA LEU A 104 16.82 13.16 18.00
C LEU A 104 15.99 13.23 16.73
N ALA A 105 15.97 14.34 16.01
CA ALA A 105 15.17 14.44 14.80
C ALA A 105 15.71 15.45 13.80
N THR A 106 15.30 15.30 12.54
CA THR A 106 15.48 16.30 11.48
C THR A 106 14.11 16.71 10.96
N GLY A 107 13.92 17.98 10.63
CA GLY A 107 12.65 18.44 10.10
C GLY A 107 12.67 19.81 9.46
N ALA A 108 11.67 20.07 8.64
CA ALA A 108 11.31 21.39 8.12
C ALA A 108 9.79 21.53 8.16
N VAL A 109 9.29 22.77 8.10
CA VAL A 109 7.84 22.99 8.09
C VAL A 109 7.24 22.57 6.76
N GLU A 110 7.80 23.04 5.65
CA GLU A 110 7.25 22.79 4.32
C GLU A 110 8.07 21.77 3.56
N GLU A 111 9.32 22.07 3.20
CA GLU A 111 10.10 21.19 2.32
C GLU A 111 11.45 20.77 2.89
N MET A 112 11.79 19.49 2.74
CA MET A 112 13.15 18.98 2.88
C MET A 112 13.57 18.32 1.57
N ALA A 113 14.76 18.64 1.07
CA ALA A 113 15.33 17.93 -0.08
C ALA A 113 16.82 17.63 0.12
N GLY A 114 17.23 16.37 -0.05
CA GLY A 114 18.63 15.94 0.06
C GLY A 114 18.82 14.68 0.92
N ILE A 115 19.65 14.75 1.96
CA ILE A 115 19.89 13.63 2.89
C ILE A 115 19.52 14.06 4.32
N GLN A 116 18.58 13.34 4.93
CA GLN A 116 18.05 13.62 6.26
C GLN A 116 18.25 12.40 7.17
N LEU A 117 19.00 12.58 8.26
CA LEU A 117 19.30 11.54 9.24
C LEU A 117 18.90 12.01 10.64
N GLY A 118 17.75 11.54 11.12
CA GLY A 118 17.25 11.79 12.47
C GLY A 118 17.39 10.55 13.35
N GLY A 119 17.97 10.71 14.54
CA GLY A 119 18.16 9.58 15.47
C GLY A 119 16.87 8.88 15.88
N LEU A 120 15.76 9.60 16.01
CA LEU A 120 14.41 9.08 16.25
C LEU A 120 13.49 9.33 15.05
N ALA A 121 13.47 10.53 14.48
CA ALA A 121 12.51 10.83 13.41
C ALA A 121 13.03 11.82 12.36
N THR A 122 12.49 11.69 11.15
CA THR A 122 12.67 12.66 10.07
C THR A 122 11.28 13.04 9.55
N GLY A 123 11.00 14.34 9.41
CA GLY A 123 9.72 14.74 8.82
C GLY A 123 9.58 16.19 8.40
N ALA A 124 8.77 16.39 7.37
CA ALA A 124 8.39 17.67 6.79
C ALA A 124 7.02 17.57 6.12
N ASN A 125 6.42 18.66 5.65
CA ASN A 125 5.22 18.55 4.82
C ASN A 125 5.55 17.77 3.52
N LYS A 126 6.66 18.11 2.87
CA LYS A 126 7.21 17.43 1.69
C LYS A 126 8.67 17.07 1.95
N ALA A 127 9.03 15.79 1.84
CA ALA A 127 10.41 15.34 1.98
C ALA A 127 10.88 14.57 0.74
N PHE A 128 12.01 15.00 0.17
CA PHE A 128 12.58 14.51 -1.07
C PHE A 128 14.02 14.03 -0.85
N GLY A 129 14.39 12.87 -1.40
CA GLY A 129 15.75 12.34 -1.33
C GLY A 129 15.87 11.17 -0.36
N ILE A 130 16.87 11.18 0.52
CA ILE A 130 17.16 10.09 1.46
C ILE A 130 16.74 10.51 2.86
N ASN A 131 15.64 9.97 3.36
CA ASN A 131 15.12 10.21 4.70
C ASN A 131 15.30 8.97 5.57
N ILE A 132 16.06 9.08 6.65
CA ILE A 132 16.31 7.99 7.60
C ILE A 132 15.92 8.48 9.00
N GLY A 133 15.06 7.72 9.67
CA GLY A 133 14.59 7.96 11.02
C GLY A 133 14.63 6.68 11.87
N GLY A 134 15.24 6.74 13.06
CA GLY A 134 15.37 5.55 13.91
C GLY A 134 14.02 4.91 14.31
N LEU A 135 12.97 5.71 14.48
CA LEU A 135 11.59 5.27 14.69
C LEU A 135 10.71 5.54 13.48
N ALA A 136 10.74 6.75 12.91
CA ALA A 136 9.81 7.09 11.84
C ALA A 136 10.34 8.10 10.82
N VAL A 137 9.85 7.95 9.59
CA VAL A 137 9.93 8.96 8.54
C VAL A 137 8.50 9.35 8.16
N ALA A 138 8.18 10.64 8.28
CA ALA A 138 6.81 11.14 8.09
C ALA A 138 6.75 12.37 7.18
N GLY A 139 5.85 12.32 6.18
CA GLY A 139 5.50 13.44 5.32
C GLY A 139 4.09 13.95 5.61
N GLY A 140 3.89 15.26 5.78
CA GLY A 140 2.55 15.85 5.90
C GLY A 140 1.70 15.62 4.64
N GLU A 141 2.32 15.82 3.48
CA GLU A 141 1.76 15.58 2.15
C GLU A 141 2.55 14.51 1.41
N THR A 142 3.84 14.74 1.14
CA THR A 142 4.62 13.90 0.21
C THR A 142 5.92 13.41 0.83
N LEU A 143 6.19 12.11 0.71
CA LEU A 143 7.54 11.53 0.87
C LEU A 143 7.97 10.94 -0.47
N ALA A 144 9.15 11.30 -0.95
CA ALA A 144 9.66 10.80 -2.22
C ALA A 144 11.17 10.54 -2.18
N GLY A 145 11.59 9.34 -2.61
CA GLY A 145 13.00 8.94 -2.66
C GLY A 145 13.25 7.65 -1.87
N LEU A 146 14.27 7.61 -1.03
CA LEU A 146 14.55 6.49 -0.12
C LEU A 146 14.14 6.89 1.31
N ASN A 147 13.11 6.24 1.84
CA ASN A 147 12.56 6.53 3.17
C ASN A 147 12.69 5.29 4.06
N ILE A 148 13.46 5.37 5.14
CA ILE A 148 13.72 4.26 6.07
C ILE A 148 13.32 4.69 7.48
N GLY A 149 12.21 4.14 7.98
CA GLY A 149 11.74 4.31 9.35
C GLY A 149 11.77 3.00 10.12
N GLY A 150 12.39 2.99 11.30
CA GLY A 150 12.50 1.75 12.11
C GLY A 150 11.15 1.14 12.51
N LEU A 151 10.11 1.95 12.68
CA LEU A 151 8.73 1.51 12.89
C LEU A 151 7.82 1.90 11.71
N ALA A 152 7.95 3.12 11.19
CA ALA A 152 7.02 3.61 10.17
C ALA A 152 7.66 4.51 9.10
N ALA A 153 7.24 4.32 7.86
CA ALA A 153 7.43 5.27 6.77
C ALA A 153 6.04 5.66 6.24
N GLY A 154 5.65 6.93 6.34
CA GLY A 154 4.31 7.31 5.94
C GLY A 154 4.11 8.76 5.53
N ALA A 155 3.16 8.99 4.63
CA ALA A 155 2.86 10.31 4.10
C ALA A 155 1.35 10.57 4.10
N GLY A 156 0.92 11.80 4.40
CA GLY A 156 -0.50 12.14 4.42
C GLY A 156 -1.18 12.04 3.05
N SER A 157 -0.46 12.24 1.94
CA SER A 157 -1.01 12.11 0.59
C SER A 157 -0.23 11.13 -0.29
N ARG A 158 1.06 11.36 -0.52
CA ARG A 158 1.85 10.63 -1.53
C ARG A 158 3.13 10.04 -0.98
N LEU A 159 3.40 8.79 -1.31
CA LEU A 159 4.59 8.05 -0.89
C LEU A 159 5.25 7.40 -2.11
N TYR A 160 6.37 7.98 -2.56
CA TYR A 160 7.03 7.62 -3.81
C TYR A 160 8.47 7.13 -3.60
N GLY A 161 8.92 6.20 -4.44
CA GLY A 161 10.27 5.65 -4.40
C GLY A 161 10.38 4.37 -3.57
N VAL A 162 11.42 4.25 -2.75
CA VAL A 162 11.68 3.08 -1.88
C VAL A 162 11.34 3.44 -0.44
N ASN A 163 10.37 2.74 0.15
CA ASN A 163 9.84 3.05 1.46
C ASN A 163 9.90 1.80 2.35
N ILE A 164 10.65 1.88 3.44
CA ILE A 164 10.85 0.78 4.38
C ILE A 164 10.35 1.24 5.74
N GLY A 165 9.25 0.66 6.19
CA GLY A 165 8.72 0.83 7.54
C GLY A 165 8.77 -0.48 8.29
N GLY A 166 9.47 -0.53 9.43
CA GLY A 166 9.62 -1.79 10.17
C GLY A 166 8.30 -2.44 10.59
N LEU A 167 7.25 -1.65 10.82
CA LEU A 167 5.87 -2.12 11.01
C LEU A 167 4.94 -1.63 9.90
N VAL A 168 5.03 -0.35 9.50
CA VAL A 168 4.05 0.26 8.60
C VAL A 168 4.72 1.06 7.49
N ALA A 169 4.37 0.78 6.24
CA ALA A 169 4.63 1.63 5.08
C ALA A 169 3.30 2.07 4.47
N ALA A 170 2.83 3.28 4.77
CA ALA A 170 1.46 3.66 4.39
C ALA A 170 1.26 5.13 4.04
N THR A 171 0.25 5.40 3.22
CA THR A 171 -0.09 6.76 2.81
C THR A 171 -1.60 7.00 2.69
N GLY A 172 -2.02 8.25 2.85
CA GLY A 172 -3.42 8.63 2.78
C GLY A 172 -4.03 8.54 1.37
N GLU A 173 -3.24 8.68 0.31
CA GLU A 173 -3.76 8.62 -1.06
C GLU A 173 -2.99 7.65 -1.96
N GLU A 174 -1.77 7.99 -2.39
CA GLU A 174 -1.06 7.29 -3.45
C GLU A 174 0.31 6.79 -3.02
N MET A 175 0.55 5.50 -3.21
CA MET A 175 1.83 4.87 -3.00
C MET A 175 2.37 4.37 -4.34
N ALA A 176 3.57 4.79 -4.75
CA ALA A 176 4.19 4.30 -5.97
C ALA A 176 5.69 4.00 -5.82
N GLY A 177 6.13 2.83 -6.28
CA GLY A 177 7.53 2.39 -6.20
C GLY A 177 7.67 1.07 -5.47
N ILE A 178 8.61 0.98 -4.54
CA ILE A 178 8.84 -0.19 -3.68
C ILE A 178 8.47 0.19 -2.25
N SER A 179 7.54 -0.55 -1.64
CA SER A 179 7.11 -0.33 -0.27
C SER A 179 7.14 -1.62 0.52
N ILE A 180 7.84 -1.60 1.66
CA ILE A 180 8.01 -2.74 2.56
C ILE A 180 7.51 -2.33 3.94
N GLY A 181 6.45 -2.99 4.40
CA GLY A 181 5.90 -2.84 5.75
C GLY A 181 5.93 -4.15 6.52
N GLY A 182 6.51 -4.18 7.73
CA GLY A 182 6.58 -5.43 8.49
C GLY A 182 5.21 -6.00 8.89
N PHE A 183 4.19 -5.16 9.08
CA PHE A 183 2.80 -5.58 9.34
C PHE A 183 1.88 -5.12 8.21
N VAL A 184 1.97 -3.84 7.84
CA VAL A 184 1.04 -3.23 6.87
C VAL A 184 1.81 -2.46 5.81
N ALA A 185 1.46 -2.71 4.55
CA ALA A 185 1.77 -1.79 3.45
C ALA A 185 0.46 -1.37 2.78
N GLY A 186 0.18 -0.08 2.66
CA GLY A 186 -1.08 0.32 2.01
C GLY A 186 -1.29 1.79 1.71
N ALA A 187 -2.26 2.06 0.86
CA ALA A 187 -2.63 3.42 0.47
C ALA A 187 -4.15 3.62 0.54
N GLY A 188 -4.59 4.80 0.96
CA GLY A 188 -6.01 5.13 1.02
C GLY A 188 -6.69 5.19 -0.36
N ARG A 189 -5.94 5.27 -1.46
CA ARG A 189 -6.46 5.16 -2.83
C ARG A 189 -5.71 4.12 -3.65
N ASN A 190 -4.50 4.45 -4.10
CA ASN A 190 -3.82 3.66 -5.13
C ASN A 190 -2.45 3.18 -4.66
N VAL A 191 -2.16 1.91 -4.91
CA VAL A 191 -0.84 1.29 -4.75
C VAL A 191 -0.32 0.90 -6.14
N ARG A 192 0.89 1.33 -6.50
CA ARG A 192 1.53 1.04 -7.78
C ARG A 192 2.99 0.59 -7.61
N GLY A 193 3.36 -0.54 -8.18
CA GLY A 193 4.74 -1.05 -8.13
C GLY A 193 4.86 -2.31 -7.27
N ILE A 194 5.85 -2.38 -6.38
CA ILE A 194 6.12 -3.54 -5.53
C ILE A 194 5.73 -3.19 -4.09
N SER A 195 4.74 -3.87 -3.52
CA SER A 195 4.31 -3.69 -2.14
C SER A 195 4.35 -5.02 -1.40
N ILE A 196 5.17 -5.08 -0.35
CA ILE A 196 5.37 -6.27 0.49
C ILE A 196 4.95 -5.92 1.91
N ALA A 197 3.99 -6.65 2.45
CA ALA A 197 3.51 -6.51 3.80
C ALA A 197 3.58 -7.84 4.56
N GLY A 198 4.05 -7.83 5.81
CA GLY A 198 4.10 -9.05 6.61
C GLY A 198 2.73 -9.60 6.99
N LEU A 199 1.68 -8.78 7.09
CA LEU A 199 0.30 -9.25 7.31
C LEU A 199 -0.66 -8.77 6.22
N PHE A 200 -0.79 -7.45 6.05
CA PHE A 200 -1.84 -6.87 5.21
C PHE A 200 -1.27 -5.93 4.16
N MET A 201 -1.56 -6.22 2.90
CA MET A 201 -1.38 -5.25 1.82
C MET A 201 -2.75 -4.75 1.35
N GLY A 202 -2.97 -3.44 1.39
CA GLY A 202 -4.28 -2.85 1.11
C GLY A 202 -4.24 -1.58 0.25
N ALA A 203 -5.19 -1.46 -0.67
CA ALA A 203 -5.47 -0.23 -1.41
C ALA A 203 -6.96 0.16 -1.30
N GLY A 204 -7.26 1.41 -0.98
CA GLY A 204 -8.67 1.86 -0.90
C GLY A 204 -9.41 1.87 -2.24
N ARG A 205 -8.69 1.87 -3.37
CA ARG A 205 -9.25 1.73 -4.73
C ARG A 205 -8.52 0.66 -5.54
N GLN A 206 -7.29 0.94 -5.96
CA GLN A 206 -6.58 0.06 -6.89
C GLN A 206 -5.19 -0.32 -6.38
N ALA A 207 -4.85 -1.61 -6.41
CA ALA A 207 -3.47 -2.06 -6.26
C ALA A 207 -2.97 -2.65 -7.58
N SER A 208 -1.84 -2.16 -8.07
CA SER A 208 -1.30 -2.51 -9.39
C SER A 208 0.20 -2.82 -9.28
N GLY A 209 0.63 -3.98 -9.78
CA GLY A 209 2.02 -4.43 -9.77
C GLY A 209 2.22 -5.75 -9.01
N LEU A 210 3.24 -5.83 -8.16
CA LEU A 210 3.52 -6.98 -7.29
C LEU A 210 3.07 -6.65 -5.87
N ASN A 211 2.11 -7.43 -5.39
CA ASN A 211 1.35 -7.17 -4.19
C ASN A 211 1.40 -8.41 -3.29
N VAL A 212 2.15 -8.36 -2.19
CA VAL A 212 2.36 -9.51 -1.29
C VAL A 212 1.92 -9.14 0.12
N GLY A 213 1.04 -9.96 0.71
CA GLY A 213 0.59 -9.82 2.10
C GLY A 213 0.66 -11.15 2.84
N GLY A 214 1.20 -11.22 4.05
CA GLY A 214 1.30 -12.52 4.75
C GLY A 214 -0.05 -13.16 5.06
N LEU A 215 -1.09 -12.38 5.35
CA LEU A 215 -2.46 -12.86 5.57
C LEU A 215 -3.38 -12.48 4.41
N ALA A 216 -3.41 -11.20 4.03
CA ALA A 216 -4.32 -10.74 2.99
C ALA A 216 -3.75 -9.66 2.07
N VAL A 217 -4.22 -9.70 0.82
CA VAL A 217 -4.07 -8.64 -0.19
C VAL A 217 -5.47 -8.18 -0.58
N GLY A 218 -5.76 -6.89 -0.45
CA GLY A 218 -7.10 -6.33 -0.67
C GLY A 218 -7.11 -5.04 -1.47
N ALA A 219 -8.09 -4.87 -2.35
CA ALA A 219 -8.39 -3.58 -2.97
C ALA A 219 -9.88 -3.24 -2.99
N GLY A 220 -10.21 -1.97 -2.72
CA GLY A 220 -11.58 -1.46 -2.71
C GLY A 220 -12.24 -1.33 -4.08
N THR A 221 -11.52 -1.59 -5.17
CA THR A 221 -12.04 -1.64 -6.53
C THR A 221 -11.36 -2.78 -7.29
N SER A 222 -10.07 -2.64 -7.60
CA SER A 222 -9.39 -3.63 -8.45
C SER A 222 -7.95 -3.95 -8.05
N LEU A 223 -7.58 -5.20 -8.28
CA LEU A 223 -6.22 -5.72 -8.21
C LEU A 223 -5.70 -6.00 -9.63
N TRP A 224 -4.49 -5.55 -9.95
CA TRP A 224 -3.87 -5.77 -11.26
C TRP A 224 -2.42 -6.21 -11.11
N GLY A 225 -2.01 -7.29 -11.79
CA GLY A 225 -0.63 -7.79 -11.77
C GLY A 225 -0.49 -9.10 -11.01
N ILE A 226 0.45 -9.18 -10.07
CA ILE A 226 0.72 -10.37 -9.26
C ILE A 226 0.30 -10.09 -7.82
N ASN A 227 -0.69 -10.82 -7.33
CA ASN A 227 -1.25 -10.66 -5.98
C ASN A 227 -1.10 -11.98 -5.24
N ALA A 228 -0.35 -11.99 -4.14
CA ALA A 228 -0.08 -13.19 -3.36
C ALA A 228 -0.37 -12.95 -1.87
N ALA A 229 -1.21 -13.81 -1.28
CA ALA A 229 -1.49 -13.76 0.14
C ALA A 229 -1.56 -15.14 0.79
N GLY A 230 -1.13 -15.23 2.06
CA GLY A 230 -1.15 -16.49 2.80
C GLY A 230 -2.54 -17.01 3.12
N LEU A 231 -3.56 -16.15 3.21
CA LEU A 231 -4.96 -16.58 3.38
C LEU A 231 -5.84 -16.14 2.22
N VAL A 232 -5.99 -14.83 1.99
CA VAL A 232 -7.01 -14.30 1.08
C VAL A 232 -6.46 -13.22 0.16
N VAL A 233 -6.77 -13.30 -1.14
CA VAL A 233 -6.68 -12.17 -2.06
C VAL A 233 -8.09 -11.77 -2.47
N GLY A 234 -8.43 -10.50 -2.28
CA GLY A 234 -9.79 -9.99 -2.48
C GLY A 234 -9.85 -8.64 -3.20
N ALA A 235 -10.80 -8.50 -4.12
CA ALA A 235 -11.14 -7.22 -4.75
C ALA A 235 -12.64 -6.96 -4.67
N ALA A 236 -13.03 -5.70 -4.45
CA ALA A 236 -14.45 -5.35 -4.42
C ALA A 236 -15.12 -5.54 -5.80
N GLU A 237 -14.40 -5.31 -6.89
CA GLU A 237 -14.89 -5.51 -8.26
C GLU A 237 -14.03 -6.54 -8.98
N ASP A 238 -12.77 -6.23 -9.27
CA ASP A 238 -11.98 -7.05 -10.20
C ASP A 238 -10.60 -7.45 -9.69
N ALA A 239 -10.18 -8.69 -9.95
CA ALA A 239 -8.78 -9.08 -9.83
C ALA A 239 -8.26 -9.65 -11.15
N PHE A 240 -7.24 -8.99 -11.71
CA PHE A 240 -6.65 -9.28 -13.01
C PHE A 240 -5.17 -9.67 -12.87
N GLY A 241 -4.76 -10.75 -13.51
CA GLY A 241 -3.37 -11.21 -13.59
C GLY A 241 -3.15 -12.55 -12.87
N LEU A 242 -2.11 -12.65 -12.05
CA LEU A 242 -1.80 -13.83 -11.25
C LEU A 242 -2.25 -13.59 -9.81
N ASN A 243 -3.28 -14.29 -9.37
CA ASN A 243 -3.82 -14.21 -8.01
C ASN A 243 -3.57 -15.52 -7.28
N ILE A 244 -2.89 -15.46 -6.13
CA ILE A 244 -2.55 -16.62 -5.30
C ILE A 244 -3.00 -16.35 -3.87
N GLY A 245 -4.04 -17.06 -3.41
CA GLY A 245 -4.52 -16.98 -2.03
C GLY A 245 -4.35 -18.33 -1.35
N GLY A 246 -3.75 -18.41 -0.17
CA GLY A 246 -3.55 -19.72 0.47
C GLY A 246 -4.87 -20.45 0.79
N LEU A 247 -5.93 -19.72 1.14
CA LEU A 247 -7.26 -20.27 1.36
C LEU A 247 -8.25 -19.86 0.27
N ALA A 248 -8.38 -18.56 -0.03
CA ALA A 248 -9.45 -18.09 -0.90
C ALA A 248 -9.04 -16.94 -1.84
N LEU A 249 -9.73 -16.88 -2.97
CA LEU A 249 -9.74 -15.77 -3.91
C LEU A 249 -11.17 -15.30 -4.12
N GLY A 250 -11.39 -13.98 -4.03
CA GLY A 250 -12.72 -13.38 -4.18
C GLY A 250 -12.70 -12.10 -4.99
N ALA A 251 -13.66 -11.94 -5.90
CA ALA A 251 -13.94 -10.66 -6.55
C ALA A 251 -15.44 -10.43 -6.71
N GLY A 252 -15.91 -9.20 -6.47
CA GLY A 252 -17.34 -8.87 -6.57
C GLY A 252 -17.87 -8.82 -8.00
N ARG A 253 -17.01 -8.79 -9.02
CA ARG A 253 -17.38 -8.79 -10.43
C ARG A 253 -16.60 -9.82 -11.25
N GLN A 254 -15.28 -9.70 -11.33
CA GLN A 254 -14.48 -10.51 -12.25
C GLN A 254 -13.14 -10.97 -11.66
N LEU A 255 -12.80 -12.24 -11.85
CA LEU A 255 -11.45 -12.77 -11.74
C LEU A 255 -10.95 -13.14 -13.15
N ALA A 256 -9.85 -12.55 -13.62
CA ALA A 256 -9.27 -12.92 -14.91
C ALA A 256 -7.76 -13.16 -14.85
N GLY A 257 -7.30 -14.20 -15.54
CA GLY A 257 -5.88 -14.57 -15.64
C GLY A 257 -5.61 -15.96 -15.06
N VAL A 258 -4.71 -16.03 -14.07
CA VAL A 258 -4.38 -17.27 -13.34
C VAL A 258 -4.77 -17.09 -11.88
N ASN A 259 -5.71 -17.89 -11.41
CA ASN A 259 -6.26 -17.82 -10.06
C ASN A 259 -5.98 -19.14 -9.33
N ILE A 260 -5.25 -19.09 -8.21
CA ILE A 260 -4.88 -20.26 -7.42
C ILE A 260 -5.31 -20.05 -5.97
N ALA A 261 -6.17 -20.93 -5.46
CA ALA A 261 -6.57 -20.94 -4.05
C ALA A 261 -6.61 -22.34 -3.44
N GLY A 262 -6.35 -22.47 -2.14
CA GLY A 262 -6.45 -23.77 -1.46
C GLY A 262 -7.89 -24.27 -1.33
N LEU A 263 -8.78 -23.46 -0.75
CA LEU A 263 -10.18 -23.83 -0.47
C LEU A 263 -11.13 -23.39 -1.57
N GLY A 264 -11.09 -22.13 -2.00
CA GLY A 264 -12.18 -21.57 -2.79
C GLY A 264 -11.81 -20.40 -3.70
N VAL A 265 -12.37 -20.39 -4.91
CA VAL A 265 -12.34 -19.25 -5.82
C VAL A 265 -13.77 -18.85 -6.16
N ALA A 266 -14.16 -17.60 -5.89
CA ALA A 266 -15.51 -17.12 -6.11
C ALA A 266 -15.54 -15.74 -6.78
N ALA A 267 -16.25 -15.63 -7.90
CA ALA A 267 -16.59 -14.37 -8.55
C ALA A 267 -17.73 -14.55 -9.56
N PRO A 268 -18.57 -13.54 -9.81
CA PRO A 268 -19.62 -13.63 -10.84
C PRO A 268 -19.07 -14.03 -12.22
N GLN A 269 -17.92 -13.49 -12.61
CA GLN A 269 -17.24 -13.81 -13.85
C GLN A 269 -15.83 -14.34 -13.57
N ILE A 270 -15.50 -15.52 -14.06
CA ILE A 270 -14.16 -16.11 -14.00
C ILE A 270 -13.66 -16.33 -15.42
N SER A 271 -12.45 -15.86 -15.73
CA SER A 271 -11.83 -16.02 -17.04
C SER A 271 -10.37 -16.46 -16.93
N GLY A 272 -9.96 -17.43 -17.74
CA GLY A 272 -8.59 -17.97 -17.75
C GLY A 272 -8.43 -19.27 -16.97
N LEU A 273 -7.30 -19.47 -16.30
CA LEU A 273 -6.98 -20.67 -15.53
C LEU A 273 -7.33 -20.48 -14.06
N THR A 274 -8.16 -21.36 -13.51
CA THR A 274 -8.55 -21.32 -12.11
C THR A 274 -8.31 -22.68 -11.47
N VAL A 275 -7.55 -22.68 -10.37
CA VAL A 275 -7.29 -23.85 -9.54
C VAL A 275 -7.72 -23.53 -8.12
N GLY A 276 -8.62 -24.34 -7.56
CA GLY A 276 -8.86 -24.31 -6.12
C GLY A 276 -9.91 -25.30 -5.66
N GLY A 277 -9.96 -25.60 -4.36
CA GLY A 277 -10.83 -26.65 -3.81
C GLY A 277 -12.24 -26.63 -4.40
N ALA A 278 -12.95 -25.51 -4.22
CA ALA A 278 -14.24 -25.24 -4.82
C ALA A 278 -14.18 -23.99 -5.72
N VAL A 279 -14.92 -24.00 -6.83
CA VAL A 279 -15.00 -22.84 -7.74
C VAL A 279 -16.46 -22.46 -7.97
N GLY A 280 -16.82 -21.23 -7.60
CA GLY A 280 -18.17 -20.69 -7.70
C GLY A 280 -18.24 -19.48 -8.65
N ALA A 281 -19.14 -19.50 -9.63
CA ALA A 281 -19.34 -18.38 -10.55
C ALA A 281 -20.74 -18.36 -11.19
N ILE A 282 -21.05 -17.29 -11.93
CA ILE A 282 -22.21 -17.24 -12.85
C ILE A 282 -21.72 -17.53 -14.27
N HIS A 283 -20.61 -16.91 -14.65
CA HIS A 283 -19.98 -17.06 -15.95
C HIS A 283 -18.55 -17.53 -15.79
N VAL A 284 -18.20 -18.60 -16.49
CA VAL A 284 -16.83 -19.11 -16.57
C VAL A 284 -16.40 -19.21 -18.02
N ASN A 285 -15.23 -18.67 -18.33
CA ASN A 285 -14.57 -18.83 -19.62
C ASN A 285 -13.10 -19.25 -19.44
N GLY A 286 -12.79 -20.54 -19.56
CA GLY A 286 -11.43 -21.03 -19.48
C GLY A 286 -11.30 -22.43 -18.89
N VAL A 287 -10.23 -22.66 -18.14
CA VAL A 287 -9.89 -23.96 -17.55
C VAL A 287 -10.05 -23.89 -16.05
N VAL A 288 -10.87 -24.78 -15.50
CA VAL A 288 -11.12 -24.89 -14.06
C VAL A 288 -10.71 -26.26 -13.57
N VAL A 289 -9.85 -26.29 -12.56
CA VAL A 289 -9.46 -27.50 -11.83
C VAL A 289 -9.90 -27.34 -10.38
N ALA A 290 -10.91 -28.10 -9.97
CA ALA A 290 -11.50 -28.00 -8.64
C ALA A 290 -11.63 -29.37 -7.98
N PRO A 291 -10.73 -29.75 -7.06
CA PRO A 291 -10.75 -31.06 -6.41
C PRO A 291 -12.00 -31.37 -5.57
N LEU A 292 -12.80 -30.37 -5.18
CA LEU A 292 -14.06 -30.56 -4.45
C LEU A 292 -15.26 -30.46 -5.39
N PHE A 293 -15.54 -29.25 -5.90
CA PHE A 293 -16.67 -29.04 -6.80
C PHE A 293 -16.55 -27.75 -7.63
N VAL A 294 -17.18 -27.76 -8.80
CA VAL A 294 -17.48 -26.57 -9.61
C VAL A 294 -18.97 -26.29 -9.52
N TRP A 295 -19.33 -25.07 -9.14
CA TRP A 295 -20.71 -24.63 -9.00
C TRP A 295 -20.97 -23.37 -9.82
N VAL A 296 -21.75 -23.51 -10.90
CA VAL A 296 -22.12 -22.41 -11.79
C VAL A 296 -23.63 -22.19 -11.73
N THR A 297 -24.06 -21.17 -10.98
CA THR A 297 -25.47 -20.89 -10.69
C THR A 297 -25.74 -19.39 -10.57
N SER A 298 -27.03 -19.02 -10.69
CA SER A 298 -27.53 -17.66 -10.43
C SER A 298 -28.30 -17.54 -9.11
N HIS A 299 -28.44 -18.62 -8.33
CA HIS A 299 -29.46 -18.77 -7.27
C HIS A 299 -29.37 -17.77 -6.09
N GLU A 300 -28.23 -17.09 -5.89
CA GLU A 300 -28.06 -16.04 -4.86
C GLU A 300 -27.97 -14.61 -5.44
N LEU A 301 -27.89 -14.44 -6.77
CA LEU A 301 -27.74 -13.15 -7.45
C LEU A 301 -28.87 -12.85 -8.46
N ALA A 302 -29.91 -13.69 -8.45
CA ALA A 302 -30.99 -13.70 -9.44
C ALA A 302 -31.82 -12.39 -9.45
N ASP A 303 -31.95 -11.70 -8.31
CA ASP A 303 -32.70 -10.44 -8.23
C ASP A 303 -31.98 -9.24 -8.87
N ILE A 304 -30.68 -9.35 -9.18
CA ILE A 304 -29.86 -8.21 -9.62
C ILE A 304 -29.39 -8.34 -11.07
N THR A 305 -29.07 -9.55 -11.55
CA THR A 305 -28.29 -9.68 -12.80
C THR A 305 -29.06 -10.21 -14.01
N ARG A 306 -30.20 -10.91 -13.87
CA ARG A 306 -30.90 -11.64 -14.96
C ARG A 306 -29.97 -12.49 -15.84
N ASP A 307 -28.77 -12.78 -15.35
CA ASP A 307 -27.73 -13.42 -16.12
C ASP A 307 -27.91 -14.92 -16.07
N CYS A 308 -27.90 -15.54 -17.24
CA CYS A 308 -28.03 -16.99 -17.37
C CYS A 308 -26.68 -17.62 -17.03
N PRO A 309 -26.60 -18.58 -16.10
CA PRO A 309 -25.34 -19.25 -15.81
C PRO A 309 -24.75 -19.88 -17.06
N ALA A 310 -23.45 -19.67 -17.30
CA ALA A 310 -22.78 -20.21 -18.47
C ALA A 310 -21.34 -20.62 -18.15
N PHE A 311 -20.96 -21.79 -18.67
CA PHE A 311 -19.60 -22.31 -18.58
C PHE A 311 -19.10 -22.56 -19.99
N THR A 312 -17.97 -21.95 -20.36
CA THR A 312 -17.28 -22.20 -21.62
C THR A 312 -15.83 -22.63 -21.35
N GLY A 313 -15.44 -23.83 -21.81
CA GLY A 313 -14.07 -24.32 -21.68
C GLY A 313 -13.97 -25.71 -21.06
N LEU A 314 -13.01 -25.92 -20.15
CA LEU A 314 -12.69 -27.22 -19.55
C LEU A 314 -12.90 -27.19 -18.04
N ALA A 315 -13.75 -28.08 -17.52
CA ALA A 315 -13.91 -28.34 -16.09
C ALA A 315 -13.31 -29.70 -15.72
N ILE A 316 -12.44 -29.74 -14.72
CA ILE A 316 -11.91 -30.96 -14.10
C ILE A 316 -12.29 -30.92 -12.62
N SER A 317 -13.27 -31.71 -12.23
CA SER A 317 -13.76 -31.75 -10.85
C SER A 317 -14.57 -33.01 -10.58
N PRO A 318 -14.52 -33.61 -9.37
CA PRO A 318 -15.39 -34.73 -9.03
C PRO A 318 -16.87 -34.43 -9.21
N VAL A 319 -17.29 -33.19 -8.91
CA VAL A 319 -18.69 -32.74 -9.02
C VAL A 319 -18.72 -31.42 -9.79
N THR A 320 -19.30 -31.44 -10.98
CA THR A 320 -19.55 -30.24 -11.79
C THR A 320 -21.05 -30.00 -11.88
N PHE A 321 -21.52 -28.86 -11.36
CA PHE A 321 -22.92 -28.46 -11.41
C PHE A 321 -23.09 -27.13 -12.14
N ILE A 322 -23.70 -27.17 -13.33
CA ILE A 322 -23.94 -26.00 -14.19
C ILE A 322 -25.46 -25.86 -14.42
N ASP A 323 -26.11 -24.97 -13.66
CA ASP A 323 -27.54 -24.66 -13.81
C ASP A 323 -27.80 -23.69 -14.98
N GLY A 324 -27.23 -24.03 -16.13
CA GLY A 324 -27.26 -23.17 -17.30
C GLY A 324 -26.63 -23.83 -18.52
N GLN A 325 -25.98 -23.04 -19.37
CA GLN A 325 -25.38 -23.55 -20.60
C GLN A 325 -23.92 -23.93 -20.37
N MET A 326 -23.59 -25.19 -20.62
CA MET A 326 -22.22 -25.69 -20.69
C MET A 326 -21.80 -25.82 -22.16
N THR A 327 -20.68 -25.18 -22.53
CA THR A 327 -20.04 -25.31 -23.85
C THR A 327 -18.59 -25.74 -23.68
N GLY A 328 -18.25 -26.99 -24.00
CA GLY A 328 -16.90 -27.51 -23.82
C GLY A 328 -16.86 -28.88 -23.15
N VAL A 329 -15.86 -29.12 -22.30
CA VAL A 329 -15.60 -30.45 -21.71
C VAL A 329 -15.70 -30.40 -20.19
N ALA A 330 -16.43 -31.34 -19.60
CA ALA A 330 -16.42 -31.57 -18.16
C ALA A 330 -15.97 -33.00 -17.87
N ILE A 331 -15.00 -33.13 -16.98
CA ILE A 331 -14.42 -34.41 -16.56
C ILE A 331 -14.61 -34.53 -15.05
N GLY A 332 -15.33 -35.56 -14.61
CA GLY A 332 -15.71 -35.70 -13.20
C GLY A 332 -16.35 -37.04 -12.86
N LEU A 333 -16.70 -37.24 -11.59
CA LEU A 333 -17.54 -38.38 -11.20
C LEU A 333 -19.01 -38.08 -11.54
N PHE A 334 -19.43 -36.84 -11.27
CA PHE A 334 -20.77 -36.35 -11.52
C PHE A 334 -20.72 -35.04 -12.31
N ASN A 335 -21.38 -35.01 -13.46
CA ASN A 335 -21.53 -33.80 -14.27
C ASN A 335 -23.02 -33.49 -14.48
N TYR A 336 -23.41 -32.24 -14.23
CA TYR A 336 -24.76 -31.76 -14.47
C TYR A 336 -24.71 -30.49 -15.32
N ALA A 337 -25.42 -30.50 -16.45
CA ALA A 337 -25.69 -29.30 -17.23
C ALA A 337 -27.15 -29.23 -17.66
N LYS A 338 -27.79 -28.06 -17.46
CA LYS A 338 -29.16 -27.82 -17.94
C LYS A 338 -29.23 -27.84 -19.47
N LYS A 339 -28.24 -27.24 -20.13
CA LYS A 339 -28.02 -27.33 -21.58
C LYS A 339 -26.55 -27.64 -21.86
N LEU A 340 -26.30 -28.68 -22.64
CA LEU A 340 -24.94 -29.09 -23.01
C LEU A 340 -24.69 -28.85 -24.51
N ARG A 341 -23.57 -28.20 -24.82
CA ARG A 341 -22.94 -28.08 -26.15
C ARG A 341 -21.49 -28.50 -26.04
N GLY A 342 -21.26 -29.80 -25.91
CA GLY A 342 -19.92 -30.31 -25.65
C GLY A 342 -19.95 -31.77 -25.22
N VAL A 343 -18.95 -32.18 -24.44
CA VAL A 343 -18.79 -33.57 -23.98
C VAL A 343 -18.67 -33.58 -22.47
N GLN A 344 -19.44 -34.44 -21.82
CA GLN A 344 -19.24 -34.78 -20.41
C GLN A 344 -18.63 -36.18 -20.31
N ILE A 345 -17.61 -36.33 -19.48
CA ILE A 345 -16.96 -37.59 -19.19
C ILE A 345 -17.04 -37.81 -17.69
N GLY A 346 -17.74 -38.87 -17.29
CA GLY A 346 -17.91 -39.18 -15.87
C GLY A 346 -18.79 -40.37 -15.58
N LEU A 347 -18.79 -40.84 -14.32
CA LEU A 347 -19.60 -41.98 -13.91
C LEU A 347 -21.09 -41.73 -14.14
N LEU A 348 -21.53 -40.48 -13.90
CA LEU A 348 -22.91 -40.07 -14.11
C LEU A 348 -22.98 -38.66 -14.71
N ASN A 349 -23.63 -38.53 -15.87
CA ASN A 349 -23.72 -37.29 -16.62
C ASN A 349 -25.18 -36.93 -16.89
N TYR A 350 -25.60 -35.74 -16.45
CA TYR A 350 -26.92 -35.17 -16.72
C TYR A 350 -26.87 -34.08 -17.79
N ASN A 351 -27.72 -34.24 -18.81
CA ASN A 351 -27.96 -33.25 -19.84
C ASN A 351 -29.47 -32.97 -19.97
N GLY A 352 -29.89 -31.78 -19.52
CA GLY A 352 -31.30 -31.36 -19.58
C GLY A 352 -31.86 -31.17 -21.00
N SER A 353 -30.99 -31.08 -22.01
CA SER A 353 -31.39 -30.97 -23.43
C SER A 353 -31.71 -32.32 -24.07
N ASN A 354 -31.39 -33.45 -23.42
CA ASN A 354 -31.73 -34.77 -23.92
C ASN A 354 -33.21 -35.12 -23.71
N ARG A 355 -33.71 -36.07 -24.50
CA ARG A 355 -35.05 -36.67 -24.32
C ARG A 355 -35.18 -37.24 -22.89
N PRO A 356 -36.37 -37.26 -22.28
CA PRO A 356 -36.54 -37.59 -20.86
C PRO A 356 -35.84 -38.88 -20.36
N GLY A 357 -35.78 -39.93 -21.17
CA GLY A 357 -35.09 -41.19 -20.83
C GLY A 357 -33.57 -41.23 -21.09
N LEU A 358 -33.01 -40.21 -21.76
CA LEU A 358 -31.58 -40.07 -22.09
C LEU A 358 -30.93 -38.91 -21.35
N ARG A 359 -31.63 -38.30 -20.38
CA ARG A 359 -31.09 -37.18 -19.60
C ARG A 359 -29.92 -37.61 -18.73
N TRP A 360 -29.93 -38.84 -18.24
CA TRP A 360 -28.85 -39.46 -17.48
C TRP A 360 -28.14 -40.50 -18.33
N LEU A 361 -26.85 -40.32 -18.54
CA LEU A 361 -26.01 -41.28 -19.26
C LEU A 361 -24.74 -41.61 -18.45
N PRO A 362 -24.36 -42.90 -18.37
CA PRO A 362 -23.10 -43.30 -17.76
C PRO A 362 -21.94 -43.06 -18.74
N LEU A 363 -20.74 -42.84 -18.20
CA LEU A 363 -19.46 -42.69 -18.90
C LEU A 363 -19.34 -41.44 -19.79
N PHE A 364 -20.27 -41.21 -20.71
CA PHE A 364 -20.26 -40.09 -21.66
C PHE A 364 -21.66 -39.54 -21.94
N ASN A 365 -21.75 -38.22 -22.17
CA ASN A 365 -22.93 -37.50 -22.67
C ASN A 365 -22.50 -36.40 -23.63
#